data_AF-A0A149UQD7-F1
#
_entry.id   AF-A0A149UQD7-F1
#
_cell.length_a   1.000
_cell.length_b   1.000
_cell.length_c   1.000
_cell.angle_alpha   90.00
_cell.angle_beta   90.00
_cell.angle_gamma   90.00
#
_symmetry.space_group_name_H-M   'P 1'
#
loop_
_entity.id
_entity.type
_entity.pdbx_description
1 polymer ?
#
loop_
_entity_poly.entity_id
_entity_poly.type
_entity_poly.pdbx_seq_one_letter_code
_entity_poly.pdbx_strand_id
1 'polypeptide(L)'
;GAKVVLVGDPEQLQAIEAGGAFRAVAERVGSVEITTVRRQREGWQQAATKELATGRTEQALGRYEAAGLVRGHDTLEEARGGVVAGWEEARQAAPEESQIMLAHRRVDVRALNETAREIRRDAGELGEDVLVPTAQGERVFADGERVYFLRNDRELGVKNGTLGTVRGITGSAEAGDLVLSVQLDGAGGAERGRIVSVSVAEYDALDHGYAATIHKSQGVTVDRAHVLATGSMDRHGAYVALSRHRESVSVHWGRDDVGDRDGLVRRLSRERLKDTTLDYPHVRDQDAGFARRRGLHVPESEIVVEREKAASGLQKDRQAEGVPMPEPASAQQKRGMFDGLDLSVRGRNRKMEKDVLTGMEAEAGKGKSGVEREAPASPFAGLRLPRVQREQVPAGLDGFIPGSDPLQQAVERYARAWVDAERMVRQELPVLEHQKKALFEAGRDLERVRRGGEADLRAALKHQPEIRQALYGLEGPARARRLVEGLEHEDRVRKSPDLRAARFVKAWDGLSREQQGVALKELKRDAQLESILREKSRELGIRKGSTLDHGLHPHQREQALSRSRSRGMDMGM
;
A
#
# COMPACT_ATOMS: atom_id res chain seq x y z
N GLY A 1 -33.08 -11.41 13.79
CA GLY A 1 -31.79 -10.94 13.22
C GLY A 1 -31.98 -10.51 11.78
N ALA A 2 -31.02 -9.79 11.20
CA ALA A 2 -31.06 -9.37 9.80
C ALA A 2 -30.37 -10.40 8.88
N LYS A 3 -30.78 -10.46 7.60
CA LYS A 3 -30.09 -11.22 6.55
C LYS A 3 -29.24 -10.26 5.71
N VAL A 4 -27.98 -10.60 5.50
CA VAL A 4 -27.10 -9.91 4.54
C VAL A 4 -26.94 -10.81 3.30
N VAL A 5 -26.94 -10.22 2.11
CA VAL A 5 -26.60 -10.88 0.85
C VAL A 5 -25.53 -10.03 0.18
N LEU A 6 -24.37 -10.63 -0.09
CA LEU A 6 -23.29 -9.97 -0.81
C LEU A 6 -23.36 -10.39 -2.28
N VAL A 7 -23.21 -9.43 -3.18
CA VAL A 7 -23.21 -9.65 -4.64
C VAL A 7 -21.98 -8.94 -5.21
N GLY A 8 -21.23 -9.65 -6.03
CA GLY A 8 -19.94 -9.21 -6.55
C GLY A 8 -19.29 -10.33 -7.35
N ASP A 9 -18.09 -10.06 -7.85
CA ASP A 9 -17.32 -10.94 -8.73
C ASP A 9 -15.87 -10.96 -8.19
N PRO A 10 -15.35 -12.10 -7.70
CA PRO A 10 -14.02 -12.16 -7.08
C PRO A 10 -12.89 -12.14 -8.12
N GLU A 11 -13.20 -12.32 -9.40
CA GLU A 11 -12.26 -12.42 -10.51
C GLU A 11 -11.99 -11.07 -11.17
N GLN A 12 -12.83 -10.06 -10.93
CA GLN A 12 -12.61 -8.70 -11.41
C GLN A 12 -11.48 -7.99 -10.66
N LEU A 13 -11.14 -6.79 -11.14
CA LEU A 13 -10.22 -5.87 -10.47
C LEU A 13 -10.58 -5.71 -9.00
N GLN A 14 -9.56 -5.84 -8.16
CA GLN A 14 -9.67 -5.87 -6.72
C GLN A 14 -9.94 -4.48 -6.16
N ALA A 15 -10.52 -4.42 -4.95
CA ALA A 15 -10.75 -3.16 -4.25
C ALA A 15 -9.47 -2.31 -4.19
N ILE A 16 -9.59 -0.99 -4.26
CA ILE A 16 -8.42 -0.08 -4.20
C ILE A 16 -7.76 -0.17 -2.82
N GLU A 17 -8.57 -0.21 -1.75
CA GLU A 17 -8.16 -0.37 -0.35
C GLU A 17 -7.55 -1.74 -0.04
N ALA A 18 -7.02 -1.93 1.17
CA ALA A 18 -6.25 -3.12 1.53
C ALA A 18 -7.13 -4.39 1.70
N GLY A 19 -6.58 -5.54 1.28
CA GLY A 19 -7.20 -6.86 1.43
C GLY A 19 -8.17 -7.27 0.32
N GLY A 20 -8.73 -8.47 0.45
CA GLY A 20 -9.63 -9.12 -0.50
C GLY A 20 -10.84 -9.75 0.18
N ALA A 21 -11.55 -8.97 1.01
CA ALA A 21 -12.59 -9.49 1.92
C ALA A 21 -13.72 -10.26 1.20
N PHE A 22 -14.15 -9.82 0.01
CA PHE A 22 -15.19 -10.52 -0.75
C PHE A 22 -14.75 -11.93 -1.20
N ARG A 23 -13.51 -12.06 -1.71
CA ARG A 23 -12.88 -13.36 -2.03
C ARG A 23 -12.83 -14.26 -0.79
N ALA A 24 -12.27 -13.75 0.32
CA ALA A 24 -12.12 -14.53 1.54
C ALA A 24 -13.46 -14.95 2.18
N VAL A 25 -14.56 -14.22 1.94
CA VAL A 25 -15.92 -14.66 2.32
C VAL A 25 -16.42 -15.74 1.36
N ALA A 26 -16.32 -15.54 0.04
CA ALA A 26 -16.79 -16.51 -0.95
C ALA A 26 -16.07 -17.88 -0.85
N GLU A 27 -14.75 -17.88 -0.63
CA GLU A 27 -13.95 -19.09 -0.44
C GLU A 27 -14.30 -19.87 0.84
N ARG A 28 -14.69 -19.18 1.92
CA ARG A 28 -14.84 -19.77 3.26
C ARG A 28 -16.29 -20.07 3.66
N VAL A 29 -17.24 -19.29 3.17
CA VAL A 29 -18.68 -19.46 3.43
C VAL A 29 -19.35 -20.21 2.27
N GLY A 30 -18.69 -20.28 1.11
CA GLY A 30 -19.29 -20.70 -0.15
C GLY A 30 -20.04 -19.55 -0.83
N SER A 31 -20.33 -19.72 -2.11
CA SER A 31 -21.11 -18.77 -2.91
C SER A 31 -21.98 -19.52 -3.93
N VAL A 32 -22.89 -18.79 -4.60
CA VAL A 32 -23.68 -19.32 -5.72
C VAL A 32 -23.32 -18.51 -6.96
N GLU A 33 -22.77 -19.17 -7.97
CA GLU A 33 -22.26 -18.53 -9.18
C GLU A 33 -23.34 -18.38 -10.26
N ILE A 34 -23.40 -17.21 -10.89
CA ILE A 34 -24.24 -16.97 -12.08
C ILE A 34 -23.35 -17.15 -13.32
N THR A 35 -23.37 -18.35 -13.90
CA THR A 35 -22.46 -18.73 -15.00
C THR A 35 -22.94 -18.33 -16.40
N THR A 36 -24.14 -17.75 -16.52
CA THR A 36 -24.74 -17.32 -17.80
C THR A 36 -24.30 -15.91 -18.18
N VAL A 37 -23.39 -15.81 -19.16
CA VAL A 37 -23.01 -14.52 -19.78
C VAL A 37 -24.18 -13.97 -20.58
N ARG A 38 -24.53 -12.69 -20.38
CA ARG A 38 -25.64 -12.01 -21.08
C ARG A 38 -25.25 -10.70 -21.79
N ARG A 39 -23.97 -10.28 -21.74
CA ARG A 39 -23.49 -9.04 -22.37
C ARG A 39 -23.11 -9.27 -23.82
N GLN A 40 -22.21 -10.22 -24.06
CA GLN A 40 -21.78 -10.66 -25.38
C GLN A 40 -22.90 -11.40 -26.11
N ARG A 41 -23.13 -11.07 -27.39
CA ARG A 41 -24.19 -11.70 -28.20
C ARG A 41 -23.76 -13.04 -28.80
N GLU A 42 -22.50 -13.17 -29.21
CA GLU A 42 -22.01 -14.36 -29.91
C GLU A 42 -21.54 -15.45 -28.94
N GLY A 43 -21.89 -16.71 -29.21
CA GLY A 43 -21.57 -17.84 -28.32
C GLY A 43 -20.07 -18.05 -28.08
N TRP A 44 -19.21 -17.72 -29.05
CA TRP A 44 -17.76 -17.82 -28.88
C TRP A 44 -17.20 -16.71 -27.98
N GLN A 45 -17.77 -15.50 -28.01
CA GLN A 45 -17.42 -14.39 -27.13
C GLN A 45 -17.89 -14.67 -25.68
N GLN A 46 -19.06 -15.29 -25.53
CA GLN A 46 -19.55 -15.77 -24.23
C GLN A 46 -18.61 -16.85 -23.65
N ALA A 47 -18.14 -17.78 -24.49
CA ALA A 47 -17.16 -18.79 -24.09
C ALA A 47 -15.80 -18.16 -23.70
N ALA A 48 -15.28 -17.21 -24.50
CA ALA A 48 -14.06 -16.45 -24.19
C ALA A 48 -14.20 -15.67 -22.87
N THR A 49 -15.36 -15.07 -22.62
CA THR A 49 -15.65 -14.36 -21.36
C THR A 49 -15.66 -15.31 -20.16
N LYS A 50 -16.24 -16.51 -20.31
CA LYS A 50 -16.20 -17.56 -19.28
C LYS A 50 -14.80 -18.14 -19.07
N GLU A 51 -13.98 -18.19 -20.13
CA GLU A 51 -12.57 -18.60 -20.05
C GLU A 51 -11.73 -17.59 -19.28
N LEU A 52 -11.85 -16.29 -19.57
CA LEU A 52 -11.22 -15.22 -18.78
C LEU A 52 -11.61 -15.29 -17.30
N ALA A 53 -12.91 -15.40 -17.01
CA ALA A 53 -13.43 -15.51 -15.64
C ALA A 53 -12.99 -16.80 -14.91
N THR A 54 -12.51 -17.83 -15.63
CA THR A 54 -11.98 -19.07 -15.04
C THR A 54 -10.46 -19.18 -15.18
N GLY A 55 -9.76 -18.07 -15.41
CA GLY A 55 -8.29 -18.00 -15.48
C GLY A 55 -7.68 -18.62 -16.74
N ARG A 56 -8.50 -19.10 -17.69
CA ARG A 56 -8.07 -19.73 -18.94
C ARG A 56 -7.81 -18.67 -20.02
N THR A 57 -7.05 -17.64 -19.65
CA THR A 57 -6.78 -16.45 -20.47
C THR A 57 -6.19 -16.80 -21.83
N GLU A 58 -5.33 -17.83 -21.93
CA GLU A 58 -4.82 -18.30 -23.22
C GLU A 58 -5.93 -18.77 -24.18
N GLN A 59 -6.91 -19.53 -23.69
CA GLN A 59 -8.02 -20.06 -24.50
C GLN A 59 -8.89 -18.90 -25.01
N ALA A 60 -9.16 -17.92 -24.14
CA ALA A 60 -9.88 -16.72 -24.51
C ALA A 60 -9.12 -15.86 -25.53
N LEU A 61 -7.82 -15.62 -25.33
CA LEU A 61 -6.98 -14.89 -26.27
C LEU A 61 -6.92 -15.60 -27.62
N GLY A 62 -6.76 -16.93 -27.64
CA GLY A 62 -6.79 -17.73 -28.86
C GLY A 62 -8.11 -17.63 -29.65
N ARG A 63 -9.24 -17.41 -28.98
CA ARG A 63 -10.53 -17.12 -29.66
C ARG A 63 -10.54 -15.74 -30.32
N TYR A 64 -10.09 -14.69 -29.63
CA TYR A 64 -10.00 -13.34 -30.22
C TYR A 64 -8.92 -13.28 -31.32
N GLU A 65 -7.83 -14.03 -31.18
CA GLU A 65 -6.75 -14.20 -32.16
C GLU A 65 -7.28 -14.90 -33.43
N ALA A 66 -8.03 -16.00 -33.29
CA ALA A 66 -8.71 -16.67 -34.41
C ALA A 66 -9.81 -15.81 -35.07
N ALA A 67 -10.35 -14.81 -34.37
CA ALA A 67 -11.28 -13.82 -34.91
C ALA A 67 -10.58 -12.58 -35.53
N GLY A 68 -9.24 -12.55 -35.59
CA GLY A 68 -8.48 -11.40 -36.14
C GLY A 68 -8.45 -10.15 -35.26
N LEU A 69 -8.90 -10.27 -34.00
CA LEU A 69 -9.07 -9.18 -33.04
C LEU A 69 -7.86 -8.96 -32.12
N VAL A 70 -6.91 -9.90 -32.06
CA VAL A 70 -5.61 -9.73 -31.37
C VAL A 70 -4.55 -9.39 -32.40
N ARG A 71 -3.80 -8.30 -32.17
CA ARG A 71 -2.81 -7.76 -33.12
C ARG A 71 -1.49 -7.41 -32.40
N GLY A 72 -0.42 -8.09 -32.76
CA GLY A 72 0.94 -7.76 -32.33
C GLY A 72 1.57 -6.72 -33.23
N HIS A 73 2.37 -5.84 -32.63
CA HIS A 73 3.17 -4.79 -33.26
C HIS A 73 4.61 -4.93 -32.77
N ASP A 74 5.61 -4.35 -33.44
CA ASP A 74 6.99 -4.49 -33.00
C ASP A 74 7.33 -3.49 -31.88
N THR A 75 6.67 -2.32 -31.84
CA THR A 75 6.76 -1.36 -30.72
C THR A 75 5.43 -1.08 -30.02
N LEU A 76 5.50 -0.58 -28.78
CA LEU A 76 4.32 -0.16 -28.02
C LEU A 76 3.68 1.11 -28.59
N GLU A 77 4.44 1.96 -29.27
CA GLU A 77 3.92 3.16 -29.95
C GLU A 77 3.10 2.78 -31.19
N GLU A 78 3.57 1.81 -31.99
CA GLU A 78 2.75 1.19 -33.05
C GLU A 78 1.48 0.55 -32.47
N ALA A 79 1.58 -0.15 -31.34
CA ALA A 79 0.42 -0.75 -30.69
C ALA A 79 -0.60 0.32 -30.24
N ARG A 80 -0.17 1.48 -29.73
CA ARG A 80 -1.05 2.64 -29.46
C ARG A 80 -1.68 3.18 -30.74
N GLY A 81 -0.88 3.39 -31.79
CA GLY A 81 -1.36 3.82 -33.10
C GLY A 81 -2.43 2.88 -33.65
N GLY A 82 -2.24 1.56 -33.50
CA GLY A 82 -3.22 0.55 -33.87
C GLY A 82 -4.50 0.59 -33.04
N VAL A 83 -4.43 0.89 -31.74
CA VAL A 83 -5.63 1.08 -30.89
C VAL A 83 -6.44 2.28 -31.37
N VAL A 84 -5.77 3.40 -31.66
CA VAL A 84 -6.42 4.64 -32.15
C VAL A 84 -6.99 4.43 -33.55
N ALA A 85 -6.24 3.82 -34.47
CA ALA A 85 -6.70 3.53 -35.83
C ALA A 85 -7.91 2.58 -35.84
N GLY A 86 -7.90 1.53 -35.01
CA GLY A 86 -9.04 0.62 -34.88
C GLY A 86 -10.27 1.22 -34.19
N TRP A 87 -10.07 2.26 -33.36
CA TRP A 87 -11.16 3.08 -32.83
C TRP A 87 -11.71 4.04 -33.90
N GLU A 88 -10.84 4.71 -34.66
CA GLU A 88 -11.25 5.65 -35.72
C GLU A 88 -12.00 4.94 -36.87
N GLU A 89 -11.49 3.78 -37.32
CA GLU A 89 -12.17 2.90 -38.28
C GLU A 89 -13.58 2.52 -37.79
N ALA A 90 -13.68 2.08 -36.53
CA ALA A 90 -14.96 1.71 -35.93
C ALA A 90 -15.90 2.91 -35.73
N ARG A 91 -15.36 4.10 -35.43
CA ARG A 91 -16.11 5.34 -35.25
C ARG A 91 -16.69 5.85 -36.58
N GLN A 92 -15.93 5.73 -37.67
CA GLN A 92 -16.42 6.08 -39.01
C GLN A 92 -17.44 5.06 -39.53
N ALA A 93 -17.27 3.77 -39.24
CA ALA A 93 -18.16 2.70 -39.70
C ALA A 93 -19.48 2.60 -38.92
N ALA A 94 -19.47 2.91 -37.62
CA ALA A 94 -20.64 2.82 -36.73
C ALA A 94 -20.62 3.93 -35.65
N PRO A 95 -20.86 5.21 -36.03
CA PRO A 95 -20.77 6.35 -35.13
C PRO A 95 -21.84 6.36 -34.02
N GLU A 96 -22.92 5.60 -34.17
CA GLU A 96 -23.97 5.45 -33.17
C GLU A 96 -23.63 4.43 -32.06
N GLU A 97 -22.71 3.50 -32.30
CA GLU A 97 -22.31 2.50 -31.32
C GLU A 97 -21.45 3.12 -30.20
N SER A 98 -21.62 2.65 -28.96
CA SER A 98 -20.80 3.14 -27.84
C SER A 98 -19.41 2.49 -27.86
N GLN A 99 -18.36 3.32 -27.82
CA GLN A 99 -16.96 2.88 -27.96
C GLN A 99 -16.07 3.46 -26.86
N ILE A 100 -15.01 2.73 -26.47
CA ILE A 100 -13.96 3.25 -25.56
C ILE A 100 -12.60 2.55 -25.77
N MET A 101 -11.52 3.32 -25.69
CA MET A 101 -10.16 2.79 -25.60
C MET A 101 -9.78 2.51 -24.13
N LEU A 102 -9.11 1.37 -23.88
CA LEU A 102 -8.75 0.92 -22.54
C LEU A 102 -7.25 0.61 -22.45
N ALA A 103 -6.57 1.23 -21.49
CA ALA A 103 -5.17 0.93 -21.17
C ALA A 103 -4.94 0.84 -19.66
N HIS A 104 -3.84 0.23 -19.23
CA HIS A 104 -3.56 0.07 -17.80
C HIS A 104 -2.94 1.32 -17.16
N ARG A 105 -1.90 1.89 -17.77
CA ARG A 105 -1.13 3.01 -17.20
C ARG A 105 -1.73 4.35 -17.61
N ARG A 106 -1.71 5.33 -16.70
CA ARG A 106 -2.25 6.69 -16.97
C ARG A 106 -1.52 7.41 -18.11
N VAL A 107 -0.25 7.10 -18.37
CA VAL A 107 0.52 7.67 -19.49
C VAL A 107 -0.01 7.20 -20.85
N ASP A 108 -0.38 5.91 -20.97
CA ASP A 108 -0.97 5.37 -22.20
C ASP A 108 -2.37 5.95 -22.43
N VAL A 109 -3.20 6.03 -21.36
CA VAL A 109 -4.53 6.63 -21.42
C VAL A 109 -4.48 8.11 -21.78
N ARG A 110 -3.43 8.83 -21.38
CA ARG A 110 -3.23 10.23 -21.79
C ARG A 110 -2.95 10.29 -23.30
N ALA A 111 -1.92 9.60 -23.78
CA ALA A 111 -1.55 9.60 -25.20
C ALA A 111 -2.72 9.18 -26.11
N LEU A 112 -3.48 8.14 -25.72
CA LEU A 112 -4.67 7.68 -26.45
C LEU A 112 -5.80 8.72 -26.49
N ASN A 113 -5.96 9.58 -25.47
CA ASN A 113 -6.91 10.69 -25.54
C ASN A 113 -6.37 11.87 -26.36
N GLU A 114 -5.07 12.17 -26.26
CA GLU A 114 -4.41 13.25 -26.99
C GLU A 114 -4.47 12.98 -28.51
N THR A 115 -4.00 11.83 -28.99
CA THR A 115 -4.05 11.47 -30.41
C THR A 115 -5.47 11.33 -30.96
N ALA A 116 -6.42 10.81 -30.17
CA ALA A 116 -7.82 10.76 -30.56
C ALA A 116 -8.47 12.16 -30.71
N ARG A 117 -8.04 13.11 -29.87
CA ARG A 117 -8.47 14.51 -29.94
C ARG A 117 -7.84 15.25 -31.13
N GLU A 118 -6.56 14.98 -31.42
CA GLU A 118 -5.84 15.51 -32.58
C GLU A 118 -6.53 15.07 -33.89
N ILE A 119 -6.81 13.78 -34.08
CA ILE A 119 -7.53 13.26 -35.26
C ILE A 119 -8.88 13.97 -35.46
N ARG A 120 -9.67 14.15 -34.39
CA ARG A 120 -10.98 14.81 -34.48
C ARG A 120 -10.91 16.32 -34.69
N ARG A 121 -9.83 16.97 -34.24
CA ARG A 121 -9.53 18.36 -34.59
C ARG A 121 -9.18 18.49 -36.06
N ASP A 122 -8.30 17.64 -36.57
CA ASP A 122 -7.82 17.69 -37.95
C ASP A 122 -8.94 17.33 -38.95
N ALA A 123 -9.91 16.51 -38.52
CA ALA A 123 -11.17 16.26 -39.22
C ALA A 123 -12.20 17.41 -39.13
N GLY A 124 -11.93 18.47 -38.36
CA GLY A 124 -12.83 19.62 -38.18
C GLY A 124 -14.06 19.36 -37.29
N GLU A 125 -14.06 18.31 -36.47
CA GLU A 125 -15.20 17.92 -35.63
C GLU A 125 -15.22 18.56 -34.23
N LEU A 126 -14.19 19.34 -33.89
CA LEU A 126 -14.04 20.00 -32.60
C LEU A 126 -14.11 21.52 -32.77
N GLY A 127 -14.89 22.17 -31.89
CA GLY A 127 -14.98 23.63 -31.81
C GLY A 127 -13.72 24.30 -31.22
N GLU A 128 -13.86 25.56 -30.81
CA GLU A 128 -12.79 26.30 -30.13
C GLU A 128 -12.39 25.67 -28.78
N ASP A 129 -11.10 25.78 -28.45
CA ASP A 129 -10.53 25.25 -27.20
C ASP A 129 -10.92 26.14 -26.00
N VAL A 130 -11.71 25.59 -25.07
CA VAL A 130 -12.03 26.22 -23.79
C VAL A 130 -11.26 25.51 -22.67
N LEU A 131 -10.51 26.27 -21.88
CA LEU A 131 -9.83 25.76 -20.69
C LEU A 131 -10.83 25.63 -19.54
N VAL A 132 -10.95 24.41 -19.00
CA VAL A 132 -11.91 24.02 -17.97
C VAL A 132 -11.17 23.54 -16.72
N PRO A 133 -11.34 24.19 -15.55
CA PRO A 133 -10.75 23.70 -14.31
C PRO A 133 -11.49 22.45 -13.82
N THR A 134 -10.78 21.33 -13.65
CA THR A 134 -11.35 20.08 -13.13
C THR A 134 -10.69 19.64 -11.82
N ALA A 135 -11.35 18.73 -11.09
CA ALA A 135 -10.81 18.03 -9.92
C ALA A 135 -9.50 17.27 -10.20
N GLN A 136 -9.11 17.10 -11.47
CA GLN A 136 -7.89 16.43 -11.92
C GLN A 136 -6.92 17.42 -12.59
N GLY A 137 -7.01 18.71 -12.25
CA GLY A 137 -6.28 19.81 -12.89
C GLY A 137 -7.03 20.39 -14.09
N GLU A 138 -6.44 21.37 -14.75
CA GLU A 138 -7.04 21.98 -15.95
C GLU A 138 -7.15 20.95 -17.09
N ARG A 139 -8.18 21.09 -17.92
CA ARG A 139 -8.42 20.35 -19.17
C ARG A 139 -8.79 21.33 -20.25
N VAL A 140 -8.59 20.93 -21.50
CA VAL A 140 -9.06 21.70 -22.65
C VAL A 140 -10.17 20.90 -23.29
N PHE A 141 -11.38 21.46 -23.30
CA PHE A 141 -12.55 20.86 -23.95
C PHE A 141 -13.02 21.79 -25.07
N ALA A 142 -13.64 21.22 -26.09
CA ALA A 142 -14.22 21.95 -27.21
C ALA A 142 -15.71 21.60 -27.37
N ASP A 143 -16.42 22.27 -28.28
CA ASP A 143 -17.67 21.68 -28.77
C ASP A 143 -17.38 20.37 -29.53
N GLY A 144 -18.32 19.42 -29.50
CA GLY A 144 -18.14 18.08 -30.05
C GLY A 144 -17.20 17.15 -29.25
N GLU A 145 -16.59 17.63 -28.16
CA GLU A 145 -15.62 16.90 -27.33
C GLU A 145 -16.23 15.68 -26.61
N ARG A 146 -15.45 14.60 -26.46
CA ARG A 146 -15.88 13.40 -25.70
C ARG A 146 -15.46 13.50 -24.24
N VAL A 147 -16.42 13.36 -23.31
CA VAL A 147 -16.19 13.54 -21.86
C VAL A 147 -16.60 12.32 -21.03
N TYR A 148 -15.91 12.15 -19.89
CA TYR A 148 -16.10 11.08 -18.92
C TYR A 148 -16.45 11.66 -17.54
N PHE A 149 -17.59 11.27 -16.99
CA PHE A 149 -18.01 11.69 -15.64
C PHE A 149 -17.32 10.84 -14.57
N LEU A 150 -16.63 11.47 -13.61
CA LEU A 150 -15.85 10.81 -12.54
C LEU A 150 -16.60 10.71 -11.20
N ARG A 151 -17.63 11.54 -10.99
CA ARG A 151 -18.42 11.62 -9.75
C ARG A 151 -19.88 11.24 -10.02
N ASN A 152 -20.50 10.49 -9.11
CA ASN A 152 -21.94 10.26 -9.13
C ASN A 152 -22.68 11.56 -8.80
N ASP A 153 -23.72 11.88 -9.56
CA ASP A 153 -24.58 13.04 -9.31
C ASP A 153 -26.03 12.67 -9.58
N ARG A 154 -26.95 13.08 -8.70
CA ARG A 154 -28.37 12.69 -8.77
C ARG A 154 -29.21 13.66 -9.58
N GLU A 155 -28.81 14.92 -9.67
CA GLU A 155 -29.57 15.99 -10.30
C GLU A 155 -29.23 16.04 -11.79
N LEU A 156 -27.93 15.99 -12.10
CA LEU A 156 -27.46 15.62 -13.45
C LEU A 156 -27.84 14.18 -13.80
N GLY A 157 -28.03 13.30 -12.81
CA GLY A 157 -28.40 11.89 -12.99
C GLY A 157 -27.31 11.04 -13.65
N VAL A 158 -26.05 11.44 -13.49
CA VAL A 158 -24.85 10.78 -14.03
C VAL A 158 -24.18 9.91 -12.98
N LYS A 159 -23.38 8.95 -13.44
CA LYS A 159 -22.57 8.07 -12.58
C LYS A 159 -21.10 8.19 -12.96
N ASN A 160 -20.21 7.81 -12.05
CA ASN A 160 -18.83 7.54 -12.42
C ASN A 160 -18.82 6.44 -13.50
N GLY A 161 -18.25 6.74 -14.67
CA GLY A 161 -18.34 5.87 -15.85
C GLY A 161 -19.50 6.15 -16.80
N THR A 162 -20.28 7.21 -16.58
CA THR A 162 -21.11 7.79 -17.66
C THR A 162 -20.20 8.49 -18.67
N LEU A 163 -20.42 8.20 -19.96
CA LEU A 163 -19.84 8.92 -21.09
C LEU A 163 -20.86 9.93 -21.65
N GLY A 164 -20.35 10.95 -22.33
CA GLY A 164 -21.14 11.88 -23.11
C GLY A 164 -20.29 12.69 -24.09
N THR A 165 -20.95 13.50 -24.90
CA THR A 165 -20.36 14.37 -25.92
C THR A 165 -20.85 15.81 -25.70
N VAL A 166 -19.94 16.76 -25.70
CA VAL A 166 -20.25 18.20 -25.60
C VAL A 166 -21.01 18.65 -26.85
N ARG A 167 -22.05 19.46 -26.66
CA ARG A 167 -22.91 20.07 -27.70
C ARG A 167 -23.07 21.59 -27.48
N GLY A 168 -22.06 22.20 -26.87
CA GLY A 168 -22.00 23.63 -26.53
C GLY A 168 -21.29 23.90 -25.20
N ILE A 169 -20.49 24.95 -25.17
CA ILE A 169 -19.84 25.49 -23.97
C ILE A 169 -20.20 26.99 -23.88
N THR A 170 -20.62 27.46 -22.71
CA THR A 170 -21.08 28.84 -22.48
C THR A 170 -20.56 29.39 -21.15
N GLY A 171 -20.41 30.71 -21.04
CA GLY A 171 -19.78 31.36 -19.88
C GLY A 171 -18.25 31.33 -19.93
N SER A 172 -17.59 31.72 -18.84
CA SER A 172 -16.13 31.76 -18.72
C SER A 172 -15.65 31.21 -17.38
N ALA A 173 -14.51 30.51 -17.41
CA ALA A 173 -13.82 30.06 -16.20
C ALA A 173 -13.38 31.24 -15.30
N GLU A 174 -13.13 32.42 -15.89
CA GLU A 174 -12.74 33.63 -15.15
C GLU A 174 -13.92 34.30 -14.44
N ALA A 175 -15.11 34.22 -15.02
CA ALA A 175 -16.35 34.75 -14.45
C ALA A 175 -17.01 33.77 -13.46
N GLY A 176 -16.68 32.48 -13.54
CA GLY A 176 -17.21 31.41 -12.69
C GLY A 176 -18.59 30.88 -13.13
N ASP A 177 -19.07 31.29 -14.31
CA ASP A 177 -20.38 30.92 -14.89
C ASP A 177 -20.27 29.87 -16.01
N LEU A 178 -19.11 29.22 -16.14
CA LEU A 178 -18.83 28.22 -17.16
C LEU A 178 -19.76 26.99 -17.05
N VAL A 179 -20.55 26.75 -18.10
CA VAL A 179 -21.48 25.63 -18.24
C VAL A 179 -21.19 24.86 -19.54
N LEU A 180 -21.14 23.53 -19.44
CA LEU A 180 -21.07 22.63 -20.59
C LEU A 180 -22.43 21.96 -20.83
N SER A 181 -22.95 22.04 -22.04
CA SER A 181 -24.11 21.25 -22.47
C SER A 181 -23.63 19.89 -22.97
N VAL A 182 -23.81 18.84 -22.17
CA VAL A 182 -23.32 17.49 -22.47
C VAL A 182 -24.46 16.57 -22.85
N GLN A 183 -24.45 16.03 -24.07
CA GLN A 183 -25.31 14.92 -24.46
C GLN A 183 -24.74 13.62 -23.89
N LEU A 184 -25.48 12.99 -22.96
CA LEU A 184 -25.07 11.71 -22.37
C LEU A 184 -25.27 10.56 -23.36
N ASP A 185 -24.57 9.44 -23.19
CA ASP A 185 -24.86 8.22 -23.94
C ASP A 185 -26.22 7.62 -23.54
N GLY A 186 -27.06 7.32 -24.53
CA GLY A 186 -28.33 6.60 -24.34
C GLY A 186 -28.19 5.09 -24.51
N ALA A 187 -29.24 4.33 -24.16
CA ALA A 187 -29.34 2.88 -24.44
C ALA A 187 -29.57 2.56 -25.95
N GLY A 188 -29.25 3.50 -26.83
CA GLY A 188 -29.41 3.45 -28.28
C GLY A 188 -28.51 4.47 -28.97
N GLY A 189 -27.29 4.64 -28.45
CA GLY A 189 -26.22 5.45 -29.02
C GLY A 189 -26.04 6.84 -28.42
N ALA A 190 -24.93 7.50 -28.81
CA ALA A 190 -24.54 8.83 -28.33
C ALA A 190 -25.55 9.93 -28.72
N GLU A 191 -26.18 9.82 -29.90
CA GLU A 191 -27.08 10.86 -30.41
C GLU A 191 -28.50 10.84 -29.81
N ARG A 192 -28.88 9.76 -29.10
CA ARG A 192 -30.23 9.58 -28.55
C ARG A 192 -30.33 9.78 -27.03
N GLY A 193 -29.23 10.04 -26.36
CA GLY A 193 -29.27 10.37 -24.94
C GLY A 193 -29.65 11.83 -24.67
N ARG A 194 -30.07 12.09 -23.42
CA ARG A 194 -30.49 13.42 -22.96
C ARG A 194 -29.29 14.37 -22.84
N ILE A 195 -29.53 15.64 -23.11
CA ILE A 195 -28.59 16.73 -22.80
C ILE A 195 -28.73 17.07 -21.31
N VAL A 196 -27.60 17.31 -20.64
CA VAL A 196 -27.54 17.85 -19.28
C VAL A 196 -26.61 19.08 -19.26
N SER A 197 -27.01 20.13 -18.54
CA SER A 197 -26.20 21.32 -18.34
C SER A 197 -25.30 21.12 -17.12
N VAL A 198 -23.99 21.15 -17.30
CA VAL A 198 -22.98 20.89 -16.27
C VAL A 198 -22.30 22.21 -15.90
N SER A 199 -22.68 22.80 -14.77
CA SER A 199 -21.98 23.94 -14.17
C SER A 199 -20.64 23.47 -13.60
N VAL A 200 -19.54 24.04 -14.09
CA VAL A 200 -18.18 23.64 -13.66
C VAL A 200 -17.89 24.05 -12.22
N ALA A 201 -18.55 25.12 -11.73
CA ALA A 201 -18.47 25.56 -10.34
C ALA A 201 -19.10 24.55 -9.35
N GLU A 202 -20.03 23.71 -9.82
CA GLU A 202 -20.76 22.73 -9.00
C GLU A 202 -20.27 21.29 -9.26
N TYR A 203 -19.86 21.00 -10.50
CA TYR A 203 -19.37 19.71 -10.96
C TYR A 203 -18.05 19.87 -11.72
N ASP A 204 -16.95 19.74 -10.97
CA ASP A 204 -15.56 19.78 -11.46
C ASP A 204 -15.03 18.41 -11.91
N ALA A 205 -15.84 17.36 -11.86
CA ALA A 205 -15.39 15.97 -11.92
C ALA A 205 -15.44 15.35 -13.34
N LEU A 206 -14.86 16.04 -14.33
CA LEU A 206 -14.77 15.60 -15.73
C LEU A 206 -13.33 15.22 -16.14
N ASP A 207 -13.21 14.42 -17.20
CA ASP A 207 -11.97 14.05 -17.90
C ASP A 207 -12.32 13.77 -19.38
N HIS A 208 -11.34 13.61 -20.27
CA HIS A 208 -11.62 13.14 -21.64
C HIS A 208 -12.18 11.71 -21.66
N GLY A 209 -13.05 11.42 -22.64
CA GLY A 209 -13.83 10.19 -22.75
C GLY A 209 -13.47 9.26 -23.91
N TYR A 210 -12.39 9.51 -24.67
CA TYR A 210 -11.95 8.61 -25.74
C TYR A 210 -11.28 7.35 -25.15
N ALA A 211 -10.39 7.55 -24.17
CA ALA A 211 -9.68 6.49 -23.48
C ALA A 211 -9.81 6.58 -21.95
N ALA A 212 -9.95 5.43 -21.29
CA ALA A 212 -9.99 5.31 -19.83
C ALA A 212 -9.01 4.27 -19.31
N THR A 213 -8.66 4.36 -18.01
CA THR A 213 -7.94 3.24 -17.37
C THR A 213 -8.89 2.06 -17.20
N ILE A 214 -8.39 0.83 -17.31
CA ILE A 214 -9.19 -0.38 -17.07
C ILE A 214 -9.88 -0.32 -15.69
N HIS A 215 -9.20 0.24 -14.68
CA HIS A 215 -9.75 0.51 -13.35
C HIS A 215 -10.93 1.50 -13.34
N LYS A 216 -10.88 2.59 -14.14
CA LYS A 216 -12.04 3.51 -14.29
C LYS A 216 -13.22 2.79 -14.96
N SER A 217 -12.95 1.92 -15.96
CA SER A 217 -13.97 1.22 -16.75
C SER A 217 -14.74 0.10 -16.02
N GLN A 218 -14.45 -0.17 -14.74
CA GLN A 218 -15.14 -1.24 -14.01
C GLN A 218 -16.64 -0.92 -13.88
N GLY A 219 -17.49 -1.84 -14.35
CA GLY A 219 -18.94 -1.65 -14.44
C GLY A 219 -19.44 -0.99 -15.73
N VAL A 220 -18.58 -0.29 -16.48
CA VAL A 220 -18.91 0.23 -17.83
C VAL A 220 -19.25 -0.94 -18.76
N THR A 221 -20.10 -0.69 -19.76
CA THR A 221 -20.41 -1.63 -20.85
C THR A 221 -20.65 -0.83 -22.11
N VAL A 222 -19.84 -1.11 -23.13
CA VAL A 222 -19.80 -0.46 -24.43
C VAL A 222 -20.10 -1.48 -25.52
N ASP A 223 -20.47 -1.04 -26.71
CA ASP A 223 -20.65 -1.93 -27.86
C ASP A 223 -19.29 -2.42 -28.38
N ARG A 224 -18.32 -1.50 -28.53
CA ARG A 224 -16.92 -1.80 -28.89
C ARG A 224 -15.91 -1.34 -27.85
N ALA A 225 -14.85 -2.13 -27.66
CA ALA A 225 -13.71 -1.78 -26.80
C ALA A 225 -12.38 -2.01 -27.53
N HIS A 226 -11.40 -1.13 -27.31
CA HIS A 226 -10.08 -1.22 -27.94
C HIS A 226 -9.01 -1.22 -26.86
N VAL A 227 -8.33 -2.36 -26.66
CA VAL A 227 -7.48 -2.60 -25.48
C VAL A 227 -6.00 -2.53 -25.87
N LEU A 228 -5.26 -1.60 -25.24
CA LEU A 228 -3.80 -1.62 -25.25
C LEU A 228 -3.31 -2.61 -24.18
N ALA A 229 -2.93 -3.81 -24.61
CA ALA A 229 -2.42 -4.83 -23.72
C ALA A 229 -0.91 -4.62 -23.47
N THR A 230 -0.52 -4.59 -22.20
CA THR A 230 0.88 -4.42 -21.76
C THR A 230 1.25 -5.40 -20.67
N GLY A 231 2.53 -5.72 -20.53
CA GLY A 231 3.13 -6.54 -19.47
C GLY A 231 3.02 -5.95 -18.06
N SER A 232 2.34 -4.80 -17.91
CA SER A 232 1.93 -4.21 -16.64
C SER A 232 0.57 -4.72 -16.13
N MET A 233 -0.26 -5.29 -17.02
CA MET A 233 -1.55 -5.93 -16.70
C MET A 233 -1.37 -7.31 -16.02
N ASP A 234 -2.48 -7.86 -15.53
CA ASP A 234 -2.63 -9.17 -14.91
C ASP A 234 -3.96 -9.82 -15.31
N ARG A 235 -4.26 -11.02 -14.79
CA ARG A 235 -5.51 -11.79 -15.02
C ARG A 235 -6.77 -10.95 -14.81
N HIS A 236 -6.84 -10.20 -13.72
CA HIS A 236 -8.03 -9.41 -13.36
C HIS A 236 -8.18 -8.20 -14.28
N GLY A 237 -7.07 -7.54 -14.64
CA GLY A 237 -7.04 -6.48 -15.65
C GLY A 237 -7.44 -6.97 -17.04
N ALA A 238 -6.96 -8.16 -17.45
CA ALA A 238 -7.34 -8.77 -18.72
C ALA A 238 -8.82 -9.14 -18.76
N TYR A 239 -9.34 -9.85 -17.74
CA TYR A 239 -10.76 -10.19 -17.66
C TYR A 239 -11.65 -8.94 -17.65
N VAL A 240 -11.33 -7.91 -16.85
CA VAL A 240 -12.11 -6.67 -16.87
C VAL A 240 -12.06 -6.02 -18.25
N ALA A 241 -10.88 -5.76 -18.82
CA ALA A 241 -10.75 -5.06 -20.10
C ALA A 241 -11.48 -5.78 -21.25
N LEU A 242 -11.21 -7.07 -21.46
CA LEU A 242 -11.77 -7.81 -22.59
C LEU A 242 -13.27 -8.06 -22.43
N SER A 243 -13.81 -8.12 -21.20
CA SER A 243 -15.26 -8.35 -20.98
C SER A 243 -16.18 -7.13 -21.13
N ARG A 244 -15.67 -5.92 -21.45
CA ARG A 244 -16.47 -4.68 -21.50
C ARG A 244 -17.41 -4.54 -22.71
N HIS A 245 -17.11 -5.20 -23.82
CA HIS A 245 -17.83 -5.08 -25.11
C HIS A 245 -19.19 -5.81 -25.13
N ARG A 246 -20.09 -5.42 -26.03
CA ARG A 246 -21.28 -6.20 -26.43
C ARG A 246 -21.10 -6.89 -27.78
N GLU A 247 -20.47 -6.20 -28.73
CA GLU A 247 -20.33 -6.63 -30.13
C GLU A 247 -18.88 -7.04 -30.48
N SER A 248 -17.87 -6.25 -30.10
CA SER A 248 -16.46 -6.59 -30.40
C SER A 248 -15.43 -5.97 -29.44
N VAL A 249 -14.33 -6.66 -29.18
CA VAL A 249 -13.12 -6.08 -28.55
C VAL A 249 -11.90 -6.32 -29.42
N SER A 250 -11.10 -5.28 -29.70
CA SER A 250 -9.75 -5.45 -30.27
C SER A 250 -8.68 -5.36 -29.17
N VAL A 251 -7.56 -6.07 -29.37
CA VAL A 251 -6.45 -6.16 -28.41
C VAL A 251 -5.13 -5.95 -29.16
N HIS A 252 -4.39 -4.91 -28.79
CA HIS A 252 -3.15 -4.51 -29.47
C HIS A 252 -1.99 -4.52 -28.46
N TRP A 253 -0.84 -5.07 -28.85
CA TRP A 253 0.33 -5.23 -27.97
C TRP A 253 1.66 -5.02 -28.70
N GLY A 254 2.67 -4.48 -28.01
CA GLY A 254 4.01 -4.24 -28.54
C GLY A 254 5.01 -5.34 -28.16
N ARG A 255 5.85 -5.77 -29.11
CA ARG A 255 6.88 -6.80 -28.92
C ARG A 255 7.96 -6.36 -27.93
N ASP A 256 8.30 -5.09 -27.94
CA ASP A 256 9.19 -4.43 -26.97
C ASP A 256 8.78 -4.61 -25.49
N ASP A 257 7.47 -4.58 -25.18
CA ASP A 257 6.95 -4.62 -23.80
C ASP A 257 6.65 -6.04 -23.27
N VAL A 258 6.28 -6.99 -24.14
CA VAL A 258 5.94 -8.38 -23.73
C VAL A 258 6.79 -9.49 -24.38
N GLY A 259 7.63 -9.18 -25.36
CA GLY A 259 8.58 -10.11 -26.02
C GLY A 259 7.97 -10.91 -27.17
N ASP A 260 6.90 -11.66 -26.91
CA ASP A 260 6.17 -12.46 -27.91
C ASP A 260 4.73 -12.77 -27.44
N ARG A 261 4.00 -13.56 -28.23
CA ARG A 261 2.62 -13.99 -27.94
C ARG A 261 2.52 -14.82 -26.65
N ASP A 262 3.51 -15.65 -26.33
CA ASP A 262 3.50 -16.45 -25.10
C ASP A 262 3.93 -15.61 -23.89
N GLY A 263 4.75 -14.58 -24.10
CA GLY A 263 5.00 -13.50 -23.17
C GLY A 263 3.73 -12.73 -22.85
N LEU A 264 2.95 -12.31 -23.85
CA LEU A 264 1.63 -11.69 -23.67
C LEU A 264 0.71 -12.60 -22.83
N VAL A 265 0.55 -13.86 -23.23
CA VAL A 265 -0.27 -14.85 -22.49
C VAL A 265 0.23 -14.99 -21.05
N ARG A 266 1.54 -15.10 -20.82
CA ARG A 266 2.13 -15.23 -19.47
C ARG A 266 1.93 -13.99 -18.61
N ARG A 267 1.88 -12.79 -19.19
CA ARG A 267 1.56 -11.54 -18.48
C ARG A 267 0.07 -11.47 -18.15
N LEU A 268 -0.81 -11.68 -19.14
CA LEU A 268 -2.26 -11.59 -18.99
C LEU A 268 -2.88 -12.77 -18.22
N SER A 269 -2.16 -13.89 -18.07
CA SER A 269 -2.55 -15.01 -17.19
C SER A 269 -1.98 -14.87 -15.78
N ARG A 270 -1.12 -13.89 -15.50
CA ARG A 270 -0.49 -13.73 -14.19
C ARG A 270 -1.54 -13.33 -13.16
N GLU A 271 -1.62 -14.09 -12.07
CA GLU A 271 -2.45 -13.75 -10.93
C GLU A 271 -1.72 -12.82 -9.94
N ARG A 272 -2.47 -11.90 -9.31
CA ARG A 272 -1.95 -10.90 -8.35
C ARG A 272 -2.93 -10.65 -7.20
N LEU A 273 -3.42 -11.72 -6.58
CA LEU A 273 -4.36 -11.62 -5.47
C LEU A 273 -3.77 -10.81 -4.30
N LYS A 274 -4.53 -9.82 -3.81
CA LYS A 274 -4.38 -9.26 -2.47
C LYS A 274 -4.59 -10.38 -1.45
N ASP A 275 -3.51 -10.73 -0.78
CA ASP A 275 -3.57 -11.56 0.41
C ASP A 275 -4.38 -10.85 1.51
N THR A 276 -5.07 -11.66 2.30
CA THR A 276 -5.68 -11.30 3.58
C THR A 276 -4.92 -12.00 4.70
N THR A 277 -5.11 -11.57 5.95
CA THR A 277 -4.61 -12.32 7.12
C THR A 277 -5.14 -13.75 7.20
N LEU A 278 -6.24 -14.05 6.48
CA LEU A 278 -6.89 -15.34 6.41
C LEU A 278 -6.24 -16.31 5.39
N ASP A 279 -5.36 -15.82 4.51
CA ASP A 279 -4.54 -16.62 3.57
C ASP A 279 -3.19 -17.08 4.19
N TYR A 280 -2.96 -16.73 5.46
CA TYR A 280 -1.80 -17.14 6.26
C TYR A 280 -2.28 -17.94 7.48
N PRO A 281 -2.69 -19.22 7.30
CA PRO A 281 -2.93 -20.09 8.43
C PRO A 281 -1.68 -20.16 9.32
N HIS A 282 -1.86 -20.08 10.63
CA HIS A 282 -0.75 -20.29 11.56
C HIS A 282 -0.26 -21.75 11.46
N VAL A 283 1.06 -21.94 11.45
CA VAL A 283 1.85 -23.20 11.40
C VAL A 283 2.32 -23.66 10.00
N ARG A 284 3.64 -23.96 9.97
CA ARG A 284 4.45 -24.64 8.92
C ARG A 284 4.66 -23.96 7.56
N ASP A 285 3.67 -23.84 6.67
CA ASP A 285 3.93 -23.56 5.24
C ASP A 285 3.94 -22.07 4.82
N GLN A 286 4.56 -21.19 5.62
CA GLN A 286 4.54 -19.74 5.36
C GLN A 286 5.21 -19.35 4.03
N ASP A 287 6.42 -19.83 3.77
CA ASP A 287 7.19 -19.42 2.59
C ASP A 287 6.70 -20.13 1.31
N ALA A 288 6.42 -21.43 1.39
CA ALA A 288 6.01 -22.24 0.25
C ALA A 288 4.65 -21.80 -0.33
N GLY A 289 3.65 -21.60 0.53
CA GLY A 289 2.31 -21.15 0.10
C GLY A 289 2.33 -19.73 -0.48
N PHE A 290 3.08 -18.82 0.15
CA PHE A 290 3.22 -17.43 -0.29
C PHE A 290 3.90 -17.32 -1.67
N ALA A 291 5.02 -18.00 -1.85
CA ALA A 291 5.80 -17.93 -3.09
C ALA A 291 5.06 -18.62 -4.26
N ARG A 292 4.47 -19.81 -4.04
CA ARG A 292 3.66 -20.51 -5.06
C ARG A 292 2.50 -19.62 -5.54
N ARG A 293 1.76 -18.93 -4.64
CA ARG A 293 0.68 -17.98 -5.01
C ARG A 293 1.13 -16.76 -5.82
N ARG A 294 2.43 -16.43 -5.87
CA ARG A 294 2.97 -15.29 -6.63
C ARG A 294 3.69 -15.69 -7.92
N GLY A 295 3.60 -16.97 -8.30
CA GLY A 295 4.26 -17.54 -9.48
C GLY A 295 5.76 -17.80 -9.28
N LEU A 296 6.22 -17.91 -8.03
CA LEU A 296 7.60 -18.26 -7.72
C LEU A 296 7.71 -19.76 -7.48
N HIS A 297 8.64 -20.42 -8.18
CA HIS A 297 8.90 -21.84 -8.00
C HIS A 297 9.59 -22.09 -6.65
N VAL A 298 8.99 -22.96 -5.83
CA VAL A 298 9.55 -23.39 -4.54
C VAL A 298 9.90 -24.87 -4.64
N PRO A 299 11.20 -25.24 -4.69
CA PRO A 299 11.60 -26.64 -4.63
C PRO A 299 11.22 -27.22 -3.26
N GLU A 300 10.84 -28.49 -3.21
CA GLU A 300 10.46 -29.15 -1.97
C GLU A 300 11.72 -29.49 -1.16
N SER A 301 11.79 -29.02 0.08
CA SER A 301 12.98 -29.16 0.92
C SER A 301 12.99 -30.54 1.60
N GLU A 302 13.92 -31.41 1.21
CA GLU A 302 14.09 -32.77 1.76
C GLU A 302 14.40 -32.82 3.27
N ILE A 303 14.66 -31.68 3.92
CA ILE A 303 15.01 -31.58 5.34
C ILE A 303 13.73 -31.67 6.21
N VAL A 304 13.19 -32.88 6.34
CA VAL A 304 12.09 -33.19 7.27
C VAL A 304 12.62 -33.14 8.71
N VAL A 305 12.45 -31.99 9.37
CA VAL A 305 12.67 -31.88 10.83
C VAL A 305 11.42 -32.35 11.56
N GLU A 306 11.41 -33.61 11.95
CA GLU A 306 10.47 -34.08 12.97
C GLU A 306 10.72 -33.35 14.29
N ARG A 307 9.65 -32.86 14.89
CA ARG A 307 9.62 -32.41 16.28
C ARG A 307 8.42 -33.07 16.94
N GLU A 308 8.68 -33.73 18.05
CA GLU A 308 7.70 -34.53 18.77
C GLU A 308 6.49 -33.68 19.18
N LYS A 309 5.30 -34.29 19.17
CA LYS A 309 4.08 -33.64 19.64
C LYS A 309 4.15 -33.49 21.17
N ALA A 310 4.39 -32.27 21.65
CA ALA A 310 4.23 -31.95 23.06
C ALA A 310 2.82 -32.38 23.55
N ALA A 311 2.77 -33.17 24.62
CA ALA A 311 1.58 -33.92 24.97
C ALA A 311 0.43 -33.02 25.45
N SER A 312 -0.70 -33.06 24.74
CA SER A 312 -1.98 -32.52 25.23
C SER A 312 -2.56 -33.45 26.29
N GLY A 313 -2.28 -33.18 27.56
CA GLY A 313 -2.87 -33.93 28.67
C GLY A 313 -4.37 -33.68 28.80
N LEU A 314 -5.17 -34.73 28.63
CA LEU A 314 -6.57 -34.79 29.05
C LEU A 314 -6.78 -36.01 29.96
N GLN A 315 -7.80 -35.94 30.82
CA GLN A 315 -7.91 -36.80 32.00
C GLN A 315 -8.39 -38.22 31.68
N LYS A 316 -8.03 -39.15 32.58
CA LYS A 316 -8.45 -40.55 32.54
C LYS A 316 -9.88 -40.70 33.05
N ASP A 317 -10.68 -41.47 32.34
CA ASP A 317 -11.71 -42.33 32.95
C ASP A 317 -11.32 -43.81 32.82
N ARG A 318 -11.96 -44.69 33.61
CA ARG A 318 -11.51 -46.07 33.86
C ARG A 318 -12.68 -47.09 33.86
N GLN A 319 -12.59 -48.11 33.00
CA GLN A 319 -13.02 -49.52 33.15
C GLN A 319 -12.69 -50.22 31.80
N ALA A 320 -11.91 -51.30 31.69
CA ALA A 320 -12.10 -52.70 32.16
C ALA A 320 -13.14 -53.46 31.30
N GLU A 321 -12.89 -54.61 30.62
CA GLU A 321 -11.72 -55.53 30.40
C GLU A 321 -11.85 -56.21 28.99
N GLY A 322 -10.96 -57.06 28.42
CA GLY A 322 -9.59 -57.52 28.73
C GLY A 322 -9.27 -58.95 28.17
N VAL A 323 -7.98 -59.24 27.88
CA VAL A 323 -7.33 -60.60 27.80
C VAL A 323 -7.71 -61.55 26.60
N PRO A 324 -6.80 -62.32 25.92
CA PRO A 324 -5.34 -62.20 25.68
C PRO A 324 -4.82 -62.46 24.22
N MET A 325 -3.56 -62.04 23.95
CA MET A 325 -2.41 -62.65 23.22
C MET A 325 -2.59 -63.73 22.11
N PRO A 326 -1.76 -63.72 21.03
CA PRO A 326 -0.36 -64.22 21.07
C PRO A 326 0.73 -63.29 20.48
N GLU A 327 2.00 -63.65 20.68
CA GLU A 327 3.22 -62.90 20.32
C GLU A 327 3.63 -62.98 18.84
N PRO A 328 4.61 -62.16 18.40
CA PRO A 328 5.86 -62.80 17.97
C PRO A 328 7.19 -62.09 18.31
N ALA A 329 8.19 -62.92 18.65
CA ALA A 329 9.63 -62.85 18.30
C ALA A 329 10.49 -61.58 18.58
N SER A 330 11.72 -61.84 19.04
CA SER A 330 12.74 -60.86 19.43
C SER A 330 13.41 -60.10 18.27
N ALA A 331 13.68 -58.81 18.49
CA ALA A 331 14.70 -58.03 17.77
C ALA A 331 15.54 -57.19 18.76
N GLN A 332 16.80 -56.89 18.41
CA GLN A 332 17.82 -56.42 19.36
C GLN A 332 17.82 -54.90 19.58
N GLN A 333 17.84 -54.46 20.85
CA GLN A 333 18.10 -53.07 21.21
C GLN A 333 19.57 -52.69 20.92
N LYS A 334 19.80 -51.68 20.08
CA LYS A 334 21.08 -50.95 20.05
C LYS A 334 21.01 -49.82 21.08
N ARG A 335 21.94 -49.82 22.04
CA ARG A 335 22.09 -48.73 23.02
C ARG A 335 22.51 -47.44 22.33
N GLY A 336 21.86 -46.33 22.70
CA GLY A 336 22.36 -45.01 22.37
C GLY A 336 23.57 -44.65 23.24
N MET A 337 24.48 -43.85 22.69
CA MET A 337 25.34 -43.00 23.52
C MET A 337 24.46 -41.91 24.17
N PHE A 338 24.91 -41.32 25.28
CA PHE A 338 24.17 -40.38 26.14
C PHE A 338 23.13 -40.98 27.11
N ASP A 339 23.13 -42.30 27.33
CA ASP A 339 22.59 -42.84 28.59
C ASP A 339 23.62 -42.57 29.72
N GLY A 340 23.18 -41.92 30.80
CA GLY A 340 24.00 -41.60 31.97
C GLY A 340 24.82 -40.30 31.91
N LEU A 341 24.18 -39.12 32.06
CA LEU A 341 24.86 -37.88 32.49
C LEU A 341 23.88 -36.92 33.21
N ASP A 342 23.71 -37.11 34.52
CA ASP A 342 22.98 -36.20 35.42
C ASP A 342 23.84 -34.96 35.74
N LEU A 343 23.26 -33.77 35.61
CA LEU A 343 23.87 -32.48 35.98
C LEU A 343 22.89 -31.59 36.75
N SER A 344 22.30 -32.14 37.81
CA SER A 344 21.60 -31.37 38.85
C SER A 344 22.53 -30.39 39.59
N VAL A 345 22.56 -29.13 39.16
CA VAL A 345 23.35 -28.06 39.81
C VAL A 345 22.49 -27.27 40.80
N ARG A 346 22.73 -27.43 42.11
CA ARG A 346 22.07 -26.66 43.16
C ARG A 346 23.05 -26.23 44.26
N GLY A 347 23.04 -24.94 44.60
CA GLY A 347 23.51 -24.36 45.86
C GLY A 347 24.90 -24.77 46.41
N ARG A 348 25.93 -23.94 46.19
CA ARG A 348 27.12 -23.95 47.05
C ARG A 348 26.75 -23.59 48.49
N ASN A 349 27.35 -24.25 49.47
CA ASN A 349 27.66 -23.60 50.75
C ASN A 349 29.00 -24.12 51.33
N ARG A 350 29.62 -23.32 52.20
CA ARG A 350 31.01 -23.53 52.68
C ARG A 350 31.06 -24.33 53.99
N LYS A 351 32.11 -25.17 54.16
CA LYS A 351 33.15 -24.95 55.17
C LYS A 351 34.40 -25.84 54.99
N MET A 352 35.47 -25.30 55.57
CA MET A 352 36.73 -25.83 56.14
C MET A 352 36.75 -27.36 56.44
N GLU A 353 37.90 -28.05 56.51
CA GLU A 353 39.25 -27.58 56.91
C GLU A 353 40.38 -28.57 56.49
N LYS A 354 41.63 -28.20 56.82
CA LYS A 354 42.87 -28.97 56.96
C LYS A 354 43.78 -29.25 55.76
N ASP A 355 44.98 -28.70 55.93
CA ASP A 355 46.26 -28.92 55.25
C ASP A 355 46.81 -30.35 55.44
N VAL A 356 47.72 -30.78 54.56
CA VAL A 356 49.17 -30.97 54.83
C VAL A 356 49.87 -31.53 53.56
N LEU A 357 51.20 -31.38 53.48
CA LEU A 357 52.14 -31.86 52.44
C LEU A 357 52.04 -33.40 52.23
N THR A 358 52.58 -34.07 51.19
CA THR A 358 53.70 -33.82 50.22
C THR A 358 53.37 -34.65 48.93
N GLY A 359 54.18 -34.87 47.88
CA GLY A 359 55.57 -34.53 47.51
C GLY A 359 56.13 -35.54 46.49
N MET A 360 57.08 -35.13 45.62
CA MET A 360 57.81 -35.97 44.62
C MET A 360 56.92 -36.49 43.45
N GLU A 361 57.32 -36.50 42.17
CA GLU A 361 58.51 -37.08 41.47
C GLU A 361 58.53 -38.62 41.44
N ALA A 362 58.79 -39.31 40.33
CA ALA A 362 58.90 -38.94 38.91
C ALA A 362 58.85 -40.21 38.00
N GLU A 363 58.81 -40.02 36.67
CA GLU A 363 59.12 -41.02 35.61
C GLU A 363 58.24 -42.31 35.53
N ALA A 364 58.38 -43.18 34.51
CA ALA A 364 58.35 -42.98 33.04
C ALA A 364 58.25 -44.36 32.34
N GLY A 365 57.62 -44.44 31.14
CA GLY A 365 57.87 -45.60 30.25
C GLY A 365 56.81 -45.99 29.21
N LYS A 366 57.09 -45.69 27.93
CA LYS A 366 56.69 -46.41 26.68
C LYS A 366 55.17 -46.59 26.42
N GLY A 367 54.56 -46.17 25.30
CA GLY A 367 55.02 -45.45 24.11
C GLY A 367 55.08 -46.30 22.83
N LYS A 368 54.27 -45.95 21.80
CA LYS A 368 54.53 -46.12 20.35
C LYS A 368 53.38 -45.59 19.46
N SER A 369 53.75 -44.74 18.49
CA SER A 369 53.14 -44.53 17.14
C SER A 369 51.63 -44.74 16.91
N GLY A 370 50.92 -43.66 16.58
CA GLY A 370 49.60 -43.69 15.93
C GLY A 370 49.35 -42.41 15.12
N VAL A 371 49.11 -42.55 13.81
CA VAL A 371 49.01 -41.46 12.81
C VAL A 371 47.97 -40.40 13.19
N GLU A 372 48.37 -39.13 13.25
CA GLU A 372 47.44 -38.01 13.38
C GLU A 372 46.63 -37.82 12.09
N ARG A 373 45.33 -37.53 12.23
CA ARG A 373 44.46 -37.03 11.15
C ARG A 373 43.82 -35.73 11.60
N GLU A 374 43.95 -34.71 10.77
CA GLU A 374 43.41 -33.38 11.03
C GLU A 374 41.87 -33.41 11.09
N ALA A 375 41.29 -32.68 12.04
CA ALA A 375 39.87 -32.33 12.02
C ALA A 375 39.68 -31.04 11.21
N PRO A 376 38.62 -30.91 10.38
CA PRO A 376 38.44 -29.77 9.51
C PRO A 376 38.25 -28.46 10.29
N ALA A 377 39.04 -27.45 9.95
CA ALA A 377 38.98 -26.14 10.60
C ALA A 377 37.66 -25.42 10.31
N SER A 378 37.11 -24.75 11.33
CA SER A 378 35.97 -23.85 11.16
C SER A 378 36.35 -22.64 10.28
N PRO A 379 35.53 -22.25 9.27
CA PRO A 379 35.81 -21.09 8.42
C PRO A 379 35.99 -19.74 9.16
N PHE A 380 35.62 -19.68 10.44
CA PHE A 380 35.70 -18.48 11.26
C PHE A 380 36.87 -18.49 12.27
N ALA A 381 37.73 -19.51 12.26
CA ALA A 381 38.79 -19.73 13.26
C ALA A 381 39.93 -18.67 13.28
N GLY A 382 39.89 -17.66 12.41
CA GLY A 382 40.88 -16.55 12.37
C GLY A 382 40.32 -15.15 12.66
N LEU A 383 39.01 -14.98 12.87
CA LEU A 383 38.35 -13.67 12.82
C LEU A 383 38.47 -12.87 14.14
N ARG A 384 39.68 -12.31 14.38
CA ARG A 384 39.95 -11.43 15.53
C ARG A 384 39.30 -10.06 15.40
N LEU A 385 38.07 -9.92 15.88
CA LEU A 385 37.45 -8.62 16.13
C LEU A 385 38.23 -7.85 17.21
N PRO A 386 38.38 -6.51 17.10
CA PRO A 386 39.04 -5.69 18.12
C PRO A 386 38.26 -5.76 19.44
N ARG A 387 38.94 -6.19 20.51
CA ARG A 387 38.35 -6.39 21.83
C ARG A 387 38.12 -5.06 22.54
N VAL A 388 37.00 -4.41 22.23
CA VAL A 388 36.54 -3.19 22.95
C VAL A 388 36.56 -3.48 24.45
N GLN A 389 37.33 -2.69 25.19
CA GLN A 389 37.37 -2.79 26.65
C GLN A 389 36.02 -2.32 27.20
N ARG A 390 35.20 -3.25 27.68
CA ARG A 390 34.12 -2.92 28.61
C ARG A 390 34.73 -2.84 30.00
N GLU A 391 34.64 -1.68 30.63
CA GLU A 391 34.96 -1.55 32.05
C GLU A 391 34.10 -2.53 32.86
N GLN A 392 34.69 -3.14 33.88
CA GLN A 392 33.96 -4.01 34.80
C GLN A 392 33.16 -3.14 35.77
N VAL A 393 31.84 -3.10 35.60
CA VAL A 393 30.93 -2.55 36.61
C VAL A 393 31.13 -3.35 37.92
N PRO A 394 31.29 -2.70 39.08
CA PRO A 394 31.68 -3.38 40.31
C PRO A 394 30.72 -4.50 40.73
N ALA A 395 31.27 -5.65 41.13
CA ALA A 395 30.52 -6.75 41.70
C ALA A 395 30.20 -6.48 43.18
N GLY A 396 29.05 -5.87 43.46
CA GLY A 396 28.56 -5.70 44.82
C GLY A 396 27.30 -4.86 44.93
N LEU A 397 26.15 -5.52 45.07
CA LEU A 397 24.95 -5.09 45.83
C LEU A 397 23.85 -6.15 45.64
N ASP A 398 23.73 -7.09 46.57
CA ASP A 398 22.54 -7.95 46.65
C ASP A 398 21.31 -7.07 46.98
N GLY A 399 20.23 -7.20 46.21
CA GLY A 399 18.94 -6.58 46.51
C GLY A 399 18.53 -5.33 45.70
N PHE A 400 19.19 -4.99 44.58
CA PHE A 400 18.76 -3.88 43.72
C PHE A 400 18.33 -4.34 42.31
N ILE A 401 17.11 -3.99 41.88
CA ILE A 401 16.54 -4.36 40.56
C ILE A 401 16.28 -3.09 39.73
N PRO A 402 17.11 -2.77 38.71
CA PRO A 402 16.86 -1.63 37.82
C PRO A 402 15.80 -1.93 36.77
N GLY A 403 14.74 -1.11 36.69
CA GLY A 403 13.85 -1.07 35.51
C GLY A 403 12.58 -1.93 35.57
N SER A 404 11.88 -1.97 36.71
CA SER A 404 10.60 -2.68 36.90
C SER A 404 9.39 -2.06 36.19
N ASP A 405 9.51 -0.87 35.60
CA ASP A 405 8.43 -0.19 34.88
C ASP A 405 8.31 -0.68 33.40
N PRO A 406 7.16 -1.26 33.00
CA PRO A 406 6.93 -1.70 31.62
C PRO A 406 7.05 -0.57 30.58
N LEU A 407 6.73 0.68 30.94
CA LEU A 407 6.81 1.82 30.02
C LEU A 407 8.28 2.15 29.71
N GLN A 408 9.14 2.27 30.73
CA GLN A 408 10.58 2.43 30.54
C GLN A 408 11.19 1.30 29.70
N GLN A 409 10.74 0.04 29.88
CA GLN A 409 11.20 -1.08 29.05
C GLN A 409 10.77 -0.95 27.57
N ALA A 410 9.51 -0.59 27.31
CA ALA A 410 9.01 -0.42 25.94
C ALA A 410 9.67 0.77 25.23
N VAL A 411 9.85 1.89 25.93
CA VAL A 411 10.54 3.08 25.43
C VAL A 411 12.01 2.79 25.10
N GLU A 412 12.73 2.01 25.93
CA GLU A 412 14.13 1.64 25.64
C GLU A 412 14.25 0.62 24.49
N ARG A 413 13.27 -0.27 24.29
CA ARG A 413 13.20 -1.12 23.07
C ARG A 413 13.02 -0.25 21.82
N TYR A 414 12.07 0.69 21.85
CA TYR A 414 11.81 1.61 20.76
C TYR A 414 13.03 2.49 20.44
N ALA A 415 13.68 3.03 21.48
CA ALA A 415 14.89 3.84 21.35
C ALA A 415 16.02 3.09 20.62
N ARG A 416 16.26 1.82 20.98
CA ARG A 416 17.28 0.98 20.32
C ARG A 416 16.95 0.71 18.86
N ALA A 417 15.72 0.31 18.56
CA ALA A 417 15.29 0.04 17.19
C ALA A 417 15.29 1.30 16.32
N TRP A 418 14.95 2.46 16.89
CA TRP A 418 15.04 3.75 16.20
C TRP A 418 16.48 4.13 15.91
N VAL A 419 17.40 4.04 16.88
CA VAL A 419 18.82 4.37 16.69
C VAL A 419 19.48 3.46 15.65
N ASP A 420 19.11 2.18 15.59
CA ASP A 420 19.65 1.24 14.60
C ASP A 420 19.11 1.50 13.18
N ALA A 421 17.82 1.81 13.05
CA ALA A 421 17.22 2.20 11.77
C ALA A 421 17.75 3.57 11.27
N GLU A 422 17.83 4.59 12.14
CA GLU A 422 18.34 5.92 11.75
C GLU A 422 19.84 5.90 11.45
N ARG A 423 20.62 4.97 12.02
CA ARG A 423 22.03 4.77 11.65
C ARG A 423 22.19 4.49 10.16
N MET A 424 21.36 3.61 9.60
CA MET A 424 21.41 3.29 8.16
C MET A 424 21.07 4.52 7.32
N VAL A 425 20.01 5.25 7.68
CA VAL A 425 19.59 6.48 6.98
C VAL A 425 20.69 7.54 7.00
N ARG A 426 21.40 7.73 8.12
CA ARG A 426 22.54 8.66 8.25
C ARG A 426 23.80 8.21 7.50
N GLN A 427 23.86 6.96 7.05
CA GLN A 427 24.94 6.40 6.24
C GLN A 427 24.53 6.27 4.76
N GLU A 428 23.36 6.83 4.38
CA GLU A 428 22.74 6.71 3.05
C GLU A 428 22.46 5.25 2.62
N LEU A 429 22.42 4.33 3.60
CA LEU A 429 22.17 2.90 3.40
C LEU A 429 20.68 2.57 3.52
N PRO A 430 20.16 1.60 2.75
CA PRO A 430 18.79 1.13 2.89
C PRO A 430 18.58 0.46 4.26
N VAL A 431 17.59 0.93 5.03
CA VAL A 431 17.15 0.29 6.27
C VAL A 431 16.72 -1.15 5.96
N LEU A 432 17.29 -2.12 6.66
CA LEU A 432 17.06 -3.54 6.41
C LEU A 432 15.68 -3.99 6.92
N GLU A 433 15.06 -4.99 6.29
CA GLU A 433 13.71 -5.44 6.65
C GLU A 433 13.59 -5.88 8.11
N HIS A 434 14.63 -6.49 8.69
CA HIS A 434 14.63 -6.85 10.11
C HIS A 434 14.66 -5.62 11.04
N GLN A 435 15.27 -4.50 10.62
CA GLN A 435 15.30 -3.24 11.37
C GLN A 435 13.95 -2.52 11.26
N LYS A 436 13.34 -2.49 10.07
CA LYS A 436 11.95 -2.01 9.86
C LYS A 436 10.98 -2.79 10.76
N LYS A 437 11.09 -4.12 10.76
CA LYS A 437 10.29 -5.01 11.60
C LYS A 437 10.52 -4.75 13.09
N ALA A 438 11.77 -4.66 13.54
CA ALA A 438 12.10 -4.40 14.95
C ALA A 438 11.55 -3.04 15.43
N LEU A 439 11.63 -1.99 14.60
CA LEU A 439 11.07 -0.67 14.92
C LEU A 439 9.53 -0.71 14.98
N PHE A 440 8.88 -1.42 14.06
CA PHE A 440 7.43 -1.61 14.06
C PHE A 440 6.95 -2.42 15.28
N GLU A 441 7.63 -3.52 15.61
CA GLU A 441 7.31 -4.36 16.77
C GLU A 441 7.52 -3.60 18.08
N ALA A 442 8.60 -2.81 18.19
CA ALA A 442 8.84 -1.95 19.35
C ALA A 442 7.84 -0.78 19.47
N GLY A 443 7.40 -0.21 18.34
CA GLY A 443 6.32 0.79 18.32
C GLY A 443 4.99 0.20 18.82
N ARG A 444 4.66 -1.02 18.37
CA ARG A 444 3.49 -1.74 18.86
C ARG A 444 3.61 -2.22 20.31
N ASP A 445 4.82 -2.48 20.83
CA ASP A 445 5.06 -2.72 22.25
C ASP A 445 4.74 -1.46 23.07
N LEU A 446 5.26 -0.30 22.64
CA LEU A 446 5.03 0.98 23.31
C LEU A 446 3.55 1.39 23.31
N GLU A 447 2.87 1.28 22.16
CA GLU A 447 1.44 1.59 22.03
C GLU A 447 0.55 0.64 22.87
N ARG A 448 0.99 -0.60 23.12
CA ARG A 448 0.31 -1.55 24.03
C ARG A 448 0.47 -1.20 25.51
N VAL A 449 1.57 -0.53 25.90
CA VAL A 449 1.78 -0.09 27.29
C VAL A 449 1.17 1.29 27.54
N ARG A 450 1.24 2.21 26.57
CA ARG A 450 0.63 3.55 26.66
C ARG A 450 0.02 3.93 25.32
N ARG A 451 -1.31 4.06 25.29
CA ARG A 451 -2.08 4.47 24.09
C ARG A 451 -1.64 5.88 23.63
N GLY A 452 -1.29 5.99 22.35
CA GLY A 452 -0.66 7.17 21.74
C GLY A 452 0.85 7.24 21.93
N GLY A 453 1.47 6.32 22.68
CA GLY A 453 2.86 6.39 23.11
C GLY A 453 3.87 6.39 21.98
N GLU A 454 3.60 5.70 20.86
CA GLU A 454 4.48 5.78 19.68
C GLU A 454 4.42 7.19 19.06
N ALA A 455 3.21 7.73 18.88
CA ALA A 455 3.01 9.04 18.27
C ALA A 455 3.57 10.17 19.14
N ASP A 456 3.33 10.11 20.45
CA ASP A 456 3.82 11.08 21.43
C ASP A 456 5.36 11.04 21.51
N LEU A 457 5.99 9.85 21.57
CA LEU A 457 7.46 9.74 21.58
C LEU A 457 8.10 10.20 20.25
N ARG A 458 7.47 9.88 19.12
CA ARG A 458 7.91 10.31 17.78
C ARG A 458 7.79 11.82 17.59
N ALA A 459 6.76 12.44 18.16
CA ALA A 459 6.62 13.89 18.21
C ALA A 459 7.71 14.53 19.09
N ALA A 460 8.03 13.94 20.25
CA ALA A 460 9.08 14.44 21.15
C ALA A 460 10.45 14.43 20.44
N LEU A 461 10.82 13.33 19.79
CA LEU A 461 12.04 13.23 19.00
C LEU A 461 12.10 14.22 17.82
N LYS A 462 10.94 14.64 17.27
CA LYS A 462 10.86 15.64 16.20
C LYS A 462 10.95 17.09 16.72
N HIS A 463 10.33 17.40 17.86
CA HIS A 463 10.09 18.77 18.31
C HIS A 463 10.92 19.24 19.52
N GLN A 464 11.48 18.32 20.31
CA GLN A 464 12.27 18.62 21.51
C GLN A 464 13.74 18.19 21.31
N PRO A 465 14.67 19.12 21.03
CA PRO A 465 16.06 18.76 20.71
C PRO A 465 16.79 18.11 21.91
N GLU A 466 16.39 18.39 23.14
CA GLU A 466 16.94 17.81 24.37
C GLU A 466 16.62 16.31 24.48
N ILE A 467 15.42 15.92 24.01
CA ILE A 467 14.97 14.52 23.96
C ILE A 467 15.70 13.77 22.84
N ARG A 468 15.93 14.43 21.70
CA ARG A 468 16.77 13.90 20.62
C ARG A 468 18.24 13.74 21.06
N GLN A 469 18.78 14.68 21.82
CA GLN A 469 20.13 14.54 22.41
C GLN A 469 20.18 13.35 23.38
N ALA A 470 19.18 13.20 24.25
CA ALA A 470 19.08 12.07 25.19
C ALA A 470 18.98 10.69 24.51
N LEU A 471 18.39 10.60 23.31
CA LEU A 471 18.33 9.37 22.52
C LEU A 471 19.75 8.83 22.18
N TYR A 472 20.70 9.73 21.88
CA TYR A 472 22.06 9.39 21.45
C TYR A 472 23.12 9.51 22.54
N GLY A 473 22.94 10.40 23.52
CA GLY A 473 23.91 10.68 24.59
C GLY A 473 23.71 9.89 25.88
N LEU A 474 22.61 9.13 26.01
CA LEU A 474 22.32 8.27 27.17
C LEU A 474 22.03 6.83 26.72
N GLU A 475 22.21 5.89 27.64
CA GLU A 475 21.85 4.48 27.44
C GLU A 475 20.95 3.94 28.56
N GLY A 476 20.24 2.83 28.28
CA GLY A 476 19.55 2.04 29.29
C GLY A 476 18.49 2.83 30.08
N PRO A 477 18.34 2.60 31.40
CA PRO A 477 17.33 3.27 32.21
C PRO A 477 17.42 4.80 32.23
N ALA A 478 18.61 5.39 32.04
CA ALA A 478 18.79 6.83 32.01
C ALA A 478 18.15 7.44 30.75
N ARG A 479 18.39 6.82 29.57
CA ARG A 479 17.70 7.17 28.33
C ARG A 479 16.20 6.95 28.45
N ALA A 480 15.78 5.79 28.96
CA ALA A 480 14.37 5.44 29.10
C ALA A 480 13.56 6.51 29.84
N ARG A 481 14.05 6.96 31.01
CA ARG A 481 13.42 8.01 31.81
C ARG A 481 13.30 9.33 31.05
N ARG A 482 14.41 9.80 30.45
CA ARG A 482 14.41 11.08 29.74
C ARG A 482 13.52 11.06 28.49
N LEU A 483 13.40 9.92 27.81
CA LEU A 483 12.45 9.73 26.71
C LEU A 483 10.99 9.68 27.19
N VAL A 484 10.71 9.09 28.36
CA VAL A 484 9.37 9.14 28.99
C VAL A 484 8.98 10.59 29.34
N GLU A 485 9.88 11.40 29.91
CA GLU A 485 9.63 12.82 30.17
C GLU A 485 9.21 13.59 28.91
N GLY A 486 9.86 13.31 27.77
CA GLY A 486 9.51 13.88 26.46
C GLY A 486 8.13 13.44 25.96
N LEU A 487 7.82 12.15 26.09
CA LEU A 487 6.50 11.56 25.78
C LEU A 487 5.40 12.22 26.64
N GLU A 488 5.65 12.45 27.93
CA GLU A 488 4.72 13.12 28.85
C GLU A 488 4.59 14.62 28.63
N HIS A 489 5.59 15.26 28.05
CA HIS A 489 5.44 16.61 27.52
C HIS A 489 4.50 16.61 26.31
N GLU A 490 4.69 15.71 25.34
CA GLU A 490 3.85 15.62 24.14
C GLU A 490 2.40 15.24 24.43
N ASP A 491 2.16 14.29 25.33
CA ASP A 491 0.82 13.92 25.78
C ASP A 491 0.09 15.11 26.44
N ARG A 492 0.80 15.95 27.22
CA ARG A 492 0.26 17.21 27.75
C ARG A 492 0.01 18.25 26.66
N VAL A 493 0.92 18.42 25.70
CA VAL A 493 0.72 19.33 24.57
C VAL A 493 -0.48 18.91 23.72
N ARG A 494 -0.67 17.61 23.48
CA ARG A 494 -1.84 17.07 22.77
C ARG A 494 -3.15 17.37 23.51
N LYS A 495 -3.15 17.19 24.84
CA LYS A 495 -4.32 17.38 25.72
C LYS A 495 -4.67 18.85 26.00
N SER A 496 -3.70 19.76 25.99
CA SER A 496 -3.91 21.20 26.21
C SER A 496 -4.00 21.97 24.87
N PRO A 497 -5.17 22.52 24.50
CA PRO A 497 -5.31 23.29 23.28
C PRO A 497 -4.41 24.52 23.21
N ASP A 498 -4.15 25.20 24.35
CA ASP A 498 -3.22 26.33 24.45
C ASP A 498 -1.79 25.95 24.06
N LEU A 499 -1.32 24.78 24.51
CA LEU A 499 0.01 24.27 24.14
C LEU A 499 0.06 23.84 22.67
N ARG A 500 -1.04 23.34 22.09
CA ARG A 500 -1.15 23.14 20.64
C ARG A 500 -1.02 24.47 19.89
N ALA A 501 -1.69 25.52 20.35
CA ALA A 501 -1.66 26.86 19.75
C ALA A 501 -0.27 27.49 19.80
N ALA A 502 0.38 27.50 20.97
CA ALA A 502 1.74 28.01 21.13
C ALA A 502 2.76 27.26 20.25
N ARG A 503 2.63 25.93 20.14
CA ARG A 503 3.47 25.14 19.22
C ARG A 503 3.18 25.42 17.75
N PHE A 504 1.91 25.65 17.38
CA PHE A 504 1.54 26.00 16.01
C PHE A 504 2.18 27.32 15.58
N VAL A 505 2.12 28.37 16.42
CA VAL A 505 2.78 29.66 16.12
C VAL A 505 4.31 29.49 16.04
N LYS A 506 4.93 28.77 16.97
CA LYS A 506 6.38 28.51 16.93
C LYS A 506 6.82 27.71 15.68
N ALA A 507 5.94 26.87 15.12
CA ALA A 507 6.21 26.17 13.87
C ALA A 507 5.97 27.06 12.64
N TRP A 508 4.95 27.94 12.68
CA TRP A 508 4.51 28.78 11.57
C TRP A 508 5.62 29.64 10.96
N ASP A 509 6.43 30.28 11.81
CA ASP A 509 7.54 31.15 11.39
C ASP A 509 8.65 30.39 10.62
N GLY A 510 8.67 29.06 10.66
CA GLY A 510 9.58 28.20 9.90
C GLY A 510 8.98 27.57 8.63
N LEU A 511 7.73 27.85 8.28
CA LEU A 511 7.04 27.26 7.12
C LEU A 511 7.21 28.08 5.83
N SER A 512 7.35 27.39 4.69
CA SER A 512 7.26 28.03 3.37
C SER A 512 5.86 28.58 3.08
N ARG A 513 5.70 29.49 2.11
CA ARG A 513 4.38 30.04 1.74
C ARG A 513 3.35 28.96 1.35
N GLU A 514 3.79 27.91 0.68
CA GLU A 514 2.95 26.77 0.31
C GLU A 514 2.53 25.96 1.53
N GLN A 515 3.48 25.68 2.43
CA GLN A 515 3.23 24.99 3.69
C GLN A 515 2.32 25.80 4.62
N GLN A 516 2.45 27.13 4.67
CA GLN A 516 1.52 28.04 5.34
C GLN A 516 0.10 27.93 4.76
N GLY A 517 -0.03 27.82 3.44
CA GLY A 517 -1.31 27.59 2.76
C GLY A 517 -1.96 26.24 3.10
N VAL A 518 -1.17 25.17 3.24
CA VAL A 518 -1.65 23.86 3.72
C VAL A 518 -2.03 23.93 5.21
N ALA A 519 -1.17 24.51 6.05
CA ALA A 519 -1.40 24.64 7.48
C ALA A 519 -2.67 25.45 7.81
N LEU A 520 -3.02 26.47 7.02
CA LEU A 520 -4.31 27.19 7.16
C LEU A 520 -5.53 26.35 6.73
N LYS A 521 -5.38 25.47 5.72
CA LYS A 521 -6.45 24.53 5.32
C LYS A 521 -6.67 23.43 6.37
N GLU A 522 -5.60 23.01 7.06
CA GLU A 522 -5.68 22.06 8.18
C GLU A 522 -6.16 22.71 9.48
N LEU A 523 -5.75 23.94 9.78
CA LEU A 523 -6.21 24.69 10.95
C LEU A 523 -7.74 24.86 10.95
N LYS A 524 -8.34 25.15 9.79
CA LYS A 524 -9.79 25.22 9.59
C LYS A 524 -10.54 23.90 9.84
N ARG A 525 -9.85 22.81 10.17
CA ARG A 525 -10.42 21.52 10.60
C ARG A 525 -10.34 21.30 12.12
N ASP A 526 -9.53 22.05 12.86
CA ASP A 526 -9.50 22.07 14.33
C ASP A 526 -10.04 23.44 14.82
N ALA A 527 -11.36 23.54 14.90
CA ALA A 527 -12.05 24.76 15.33
C ALA A 527 -11.69 25.18 16.77
N GLN A 528 -11.23 24.25 17.63
CA GLN A 528 -10.75 24.60 18.98
C GLN A 528 -9.41 25.32 18.91
N LEU A 529 -8.48 24.81 18.09
CA LEU A 529 -7.19 25.43 17.84
C LEU A 529 -7.35 26.80 17.14
N GLU A 530 -8.24 26.90 16.16
CA GLU A 530 -8.51 28.16 15.45
C GLU A 530 -9.12 29.23 16.39
N SER A 531 -10.07 28.84 17.25
CA SER A 531 -10.66 29.75 18.24
C SER A 531 -9.60 30.33 19.19
N ILE A 532 -8.71 29.50 19.71
CA ILE A 532 -7.68 29.92 20.67
C ILE A 532 -6.59 30.75 20.00
N LEU A 533 -6.22 30.45 18.74
CA LEU A 533 -5.30 31.29 17.98
C LEU A 533 -5.86 32.69 17.67
N ARG A 534 -7.20 32.81 17.47
CA ARG A 534 -7.89 34.11 17.35
C ARG A 534 -7.90 34.85 18.69
N GLU A 535 -8.39 34.20 19.74
CA GLU A 535 -8.57 34.76 21.09
C GLU A 535 -7.25 35.22 21.73
N LYS A 536 -6.25 34.33 21.76
CA LYS A 536 -4.94 34.57 22.41
C LYS A 536 -3.86 35.02 21.43
N SER A 537 -4.24 35.52 20.25
CA SER A 537 -3.35 35.99 19.18
C SER A 537 -2.17 36.84 19.69
N ARG A 538 -2.44 37.82 20.57
CA ARG A 538 -1.40 38.69 21.16
C ARG A 538 -0.50 37.98 22.17
N GLU A 539 -1.07 37.12 23.02
CA GLU A 539 -0.31 36.37 24.06
C GLU A 539 0.63 35.34 23.43
N LEU A 540 0.20 34.74 22.31
CA LEU A 540 0.97 33.78 21.52
C LEU A 540 1.98 34.47 20.58
N GLY A 541 2.10 35.80 20.60
CA GLY A 541 3.08 36.56 19.81
C GLY A 541 2.73 36.76 18.33
N ILE A 542 1.49 36.48 17.92
CA ILE A 542 1.06 36.67 16.53
C ILE A 542 1.04 38.18 16.22
N ARG A 543 1.95 38.61 15.34
CA ARG A 543 2.03 40.00 14.89
C ARG A 543 0.79 40.36 14.06
N LYS A 544 0.09 41.44 14.46
CA LYS A 544 -1.03 42.00 13.69
C LYS A 544 -0.56 42.36 12.28
N GLY A 545 -1.31 41.94 11.26
CA GLY A 545 -0.94 42.06 9.85
C GLY A 545 0.01 40.97 9.32
N SER A 546 0.38 39.96 10.12
CA SER A 546 1.14 38.79 9.63
C SER A 546 0.31 37.90 8.69
N THR A 547 0.94 36.95 8.01
CA THR A 547 0.23 35.96 7.17
C THR A 547 -0.71 35.08 7.99
N LEU A 548 -0.36 34.79 9.24
CA LEU A 548 -1.23 34.05 10.17
C LEU A 548 -2.42 34.89 10.63
N ASP A 549 -2.20 36.14 11.05
CA ASP A 549 -3.26 37.07 11.48
C ASP A 549 -4.31 37.28 10.37
N HIS A 550 -3.88 37.48 9.11
CA HIS A 550 -4.78 37.54 7.95
C HIS A 550 -5.52 36.21 7.69
N GLY A 551 -4.89 35.06 7.95
CA GLY A 551 -5.51 33.75 7.81
C GLY A 551 -6.59 33.47 8.86
N LEU A 552 -6.40 33.99 10.08
CA LEU A 552 -7.33 33.93 11.21
C LEU A 552 -8.47 34.96 11.11
N HIS A 553 -8.23 36.11 10.49
CA HIS A 553 -9.19 37.23 10.41
C HIS A 553 -9.48 37.68 8.96
N PRO A 554 -10.14 36.84 8.13
CA PRO A 554 -10.31 37.08 6.69
C PRO A 554 -11.12 38.35 6.34
N HIS A 555 -11.98 38.85 7.22
CA HIS A 555 -12.92 39.94 6.94
C HIS A 555 -12.32 41.36 6.84
N GLN A 556 -11.00 41.55 7.00
CA GLN A 556 -10.39 42.89 6.94
C GLN A 556 -9.85 43.29 5.54
N ARG A 557 -9.91 42.40 4.55
CA ARG A 557 -9.19 42.60 3.27
C ARG A 557 -9.81 43.65 2.34
N GLU A 558 -11.12 43.83 2.37
CA GLU A 558 -11.84 44.77 1.49
C GLU A 558 -11.56 46.25 1.83
N GLN A 559 -11.39 46.58 3.10
CA GLN A 559 -11.05 47.95 3.54
C GLN A 559 -9.57 48.30 3.36
N ALA A 560 -8.69 47.31 3.18
CA ALA A 560 -7.27 47.53 2.94
C ALA A 560 -6.97 47.80 1.46
N LEU A 561 -7.54 46.99 0.55
CA LEU A 561 -7.28 47.07 -0.90
C LEU A 561 -7.98 48.27 -1.58
N SER A 562 -9.08 48.77 -0.99
CA SER A 562 -9.74 50.00 -1.45
C SER A 562 -8.94 51.26 -1.15
N ARG A 563 -8.24 51.32 -0.01
CA ARG A 563 -7.48 52.50 0.45
C ARG A 563 -6.08 52.66 -0.15
N SER A 564 -5.51 51.62 -0.76
CA SER A 564 -4.23 51.73 -1.47
C SER A 564 -4.37 52.26 -2.91
N ARG A 565 -5.52 52.04 -3.56
CA ARG A 565 -5.79 52.53 -4.92
C ARG A 565 -6.14 54.02 -4.99
N SER A 566 -6.69 54.62 -3.94
CA SER A 566 -7.15 56.02 -3.93
C SER A 566 -6.08 57.06 -3.55
N ARG A 567 -4.78 56.74 -3.70
CA ARG A 567 -3.67 57.61 -3.24
C ARG A 567 -2.41 57.57 -4.11
N GLY A 568 -2.50 57.04 -5.33
CA GLY A 568 -1.38 56.89 -6.27
C GLY A 568 -1.69 57.31 -7.71
N MET A 569 -2.72 58.12 -7.93
CA MET A 569 -3.18 58.59 -9.24
C MET A 569 -3.52 60.09 -9.23
N ASP A 570 -2.71 60.88 -8.51
CA ASP A 570 -2.72 62.34 -8.59
C ASP A 570 -1.31 62.87 -8.29
N MET A 571 -0.51 63.03 -9.35
CA MET A 571 0.76 63.77 -9.49
C MET A 571 1.55 63.22 -10.70
N GLY A 572 1.47 63.91 -11.86
CA GLY A 572 2.41 63.67 -12.97
C GLY A 572 1.82 63.80 -14.37
N MET A 573 1.97 65.01 -14.95
CA MET A 573 1.67 65.40 -16.35
C MET A 573 0.18 65.43 -16.73
#